data_AF-A0A7S7QXW1-F1
#
_entry.id   AF-A0A7S7QXW1-F1
#
_cell.length_a   1.000
_cell.length_b   1.000
_cell.length_c   1.000
_cell.angle_alpha   90.00
_cell.angle_beta   90.00
_cell.angle_gamma   90.00
#
_symmetry.space_group_name_H-M   'P 1'
#
loop_
_entity.id
_entity.type
_entity.pdbx_description
1 polymer ?
#
loop_
_entity_poly.entity_id
_entity_poly.type
_entity_poly.pdbx_seq_one_letter_code
_entity_poly.pdbx_strand_id
1 'polypeptide(L)'
;MDFHGIAGAVCRSLTASKDGPSLYDVCDPVLQSYQGGDAHLGQFYRTALGNPPLRALLRRTGLPALKDGERLAGLRAALVAARDEAAPDWAAVGAPVAALMDDLGVRHPAPPAAGAPGRPPDLAQIERVIRLTGAHLLRSFRRNGFIPTYAAFNLIGDPDMGGREMLMALTGLNARGYKNSTLLFSLARIFIAHSPARALVNPPWRGIAEPMWEPVQIRHRSAYYDAFFTEALLGLLESGLASPGEAVAARHAIAEMVEFCLKTSAEEVHSQDGSAVKVITALAPGKHPRFSRFFAQIKQDLGFGIYVPDCDTTACAFSAATQAGSDDPILGQPLVDFYRGYQVRAGANEPRVTVPLNDHIDYEGGVVTWIDNLRGERPYGNDLDPTLNLDILEVSFRNLKRWKIIETPQRLETLHRIIAFQQKLVESGAFKNPRSHIYYLPELYSAYFGRCYAAFVALPLTAQRIIDPHNLFALIRARVLGYVKDELITHEMNPFDAALALMALAHLDAEPSSFTPALHCIVQHLGEGGRKGPYKAYEWNKMKTPTRILVGGPEVTSAFVLIALALARKRMAGA
;
A
#
# COMPACT_ATOMS: atom_id res chain seq x y z
N MET A 1 -17.34 15.43 -4.95
CA MET A 1 -17.63 16.87 -5.10
C MET A 1 -18.68 17.06 -6.17
N ASP A 2 -19.58 18.02 -5.99
CA ASP A 2 -20.46 18.49 -7.07
C ASP A 2 -19.69 19.44 -8.01
N PHE A 3 -20.28 19.73 -9.17
CA PHE A 3 -19.68 20.61 -10.18
C PHE A 3 -19.43 22.03 -9.65
N HIS A 4 -20.30 22.54 -8.78
CA HIS A 4 -20.20 23.88 -8.21
C HIS A 4 -19.01 24.02 -7.25
N GLY A 5 -18.71 22.98 -6.46
CA GLY A 5 -17.55 22.94 -5.58
C GLY A 5 -16.23 22.97 -6.35
N ILE A 6 -16.16 22.22 -7.46
CA ILE A 6 -14.99 22.22 -8.36
C ILE A 6 -14.81 23.60 -8.98
N ALA A 7 -15.85 24.15 -9.61
CA ALA A 7 -15.80 25.46 -10.26
C ALA A 7 -15.42 26.57 -9.26
N GLY A 8 -15.96 26.52 -8.04
CA GLY A 8 -15.64 27.47 -6.98
C GLY A 8 -14.18 27.40 -6.54
N ALA A 9 -13.63 26.19 -6.37
CA ALA A 9 -12.24 26.03 -5.98
C ALA A 9 -11.26 26.45 -7.10
N VAL A 10 -11.61 26.19 -8.38
CA VAL A 10 -10.84 26.67 -9.54
C VAL A 10 -10.84 28.20 -9.57
N CYS A 11 -12.02 28.82 -9.49
CA CYS A 11 -12.16 30.28 -9.49
C CYS A 11 -11.31 30.92 -8.39
N ARG A 12 -11.44 30.45 -7.13
CA ARG A 12 -10.64 30.94 -6.00
C ARG A 12 -9.13 30.79 -6.23
N SER A 13 -8.69 29.69 -6.82
CA SER A 13 -7.26 29.46 -7.11
C SER A 13 -6.73 30.44 -8.15
N LEU A 14 -7.51 30.71 -9.20
CA LEU A 14 -7.12 31.62 -10.29
C LEU A 14 -7.20 33.11 -9.91
N THR A 15 -8.05 33.48 -8.94
CA THR A 15 -8.25 34.87 -8.51
C THR A 15 -7.56 35.22 -7.19
N ALA A 16 -6.91 34.27 -6.51
CA ALA A 16 -6.23 34.51 -5.24
C ALA A 16 -5.20 35.66 -5.34
N SER A 17 -5.11 36.52 -4.32
CA SER A 17 -3.99 37.47 -4.22
C SER A 17 -2.70 36.69 -3.96
N LYS A 18 -1.64 36.99 -4.74
CA LYS A 18 -0.34 36.36 -4.55
C LYS A 18 0.37 37.02 -3.38
N ASP A 19 0.55 36.30 -2.27
CA ASP A 19 1.23 36.79 -1.08
C ASP A 19 2.59 36.09 -0.86
N GLY A 20 3.67 36.70 -1.36
CA GLY A 20 5.02 36.13 -1.35
C GLY A 20 5.35 35.24 -2.58
N PRO A 21 6.56 34.66 -2.63
CA PRO A 21 6.98 33.74 -3.70
C PRO A 21 6.12 32.47 -3.78
N SER A 22 5.79 32.05 -5.00
CA SER A 22 5.15 30.78 -5.32
C SER A 22 6.17 29.67 -5.60
N LEU A 23 5.69 28.42 -5.74
CA LEU A 23 6.51 27.27 -6.14
C LEU A 23 7.35 27.58 -7.38
N TYR A 24 6.77 28.27 -8.35
CA TYR A 24 7.42 28.58 -9.61
C TYR A 24 8.45 29.71 -9.46
N ASP A 25 8.23 30.68 -8.57
CA ASP A 25 9.25 31.71 -8.30
C ASP A 25 10.46 31.11 -7.56
N VAL A 26 10.26 30.06 -6.76
CA VAL A 26 11.34 29.32 -6.10
C VAL A 26 12.10 28.48 -7.12
N CYS A 27 11.38 27.65 -7.88
CA CYS A 27 11.96 26.60 -8.71
C CYS A 27 12.41 27.06 -10.11
N ASP A 28 11.69 27.95 -10.80
CA ASP A 28 12.02 28.33 -12.19
C ASP A 28 13.46 28.85 -12.34
N PRO A 29 13.96 29.76 -11.47
CA PRO A 29 15.33 30.29 -11.58
C PRO A 29 16.43 29.24 -11.44
N VAL A 30 16.15 28.10 -10.81
CA VAL A 30 17.16 27.06 -10.53
C VAL A 30 16.89 25.74 -11.25
N LEU A 31 15.68 25.47 -11.74
CA LEU A 31 15.33 24.17 -12.35
C LEU A 31 14.88 24.27 -13.82
N GLN A 32 14.53 25.45 -14.35
CA GLN A 32 14.14 25.58 -15.77
C GLN A 32 15.33 25.77 -16.71
N SER A 33 16.28 26.63 -16.34
CA SER A 33 17.35 27.08 -17.24
C SER A 33 18.71 26.85 -16.58
N TYR A 34 19.14 25.59 -16.49
CA TYR A 34 20.44 25.24 -15.91
C TYR A 34 21.35 24.57 -16.95
N GLN A 35 22.66 24.82 -16.84
CA GLN A 35 23.71 24.15 -17.60
C GLN A 35 24.68 23.50 -16.60
N GLY A 36 24.60 22.18 -16.40
CA GLY A 36 25.45 21.42 -15.47
C GLY A 36 24.68 20.59 -14.42
N GLY A 37 25.35 19.72 -13.67
CA GLY A 37 24.73 18.94 -12.58
C GLY A 37 23.87 17.74 -13.01
N ASP A 38 23.24 17.09 -12.03
CA ASP A 38 22.29 15.99 -12.20
C ASP A 38 21.00 16.49 -12.87
N ALA A 39 20.73 15.97 -14.06
CA ALA A 39 19.62 16.48 -14.87
C ALA A 39 18.24 16.05 -14.37
N HIS A 40 18.19 15.02 -13.51
CA HIS A 40 16.97 14.40 -13.06
C HIS A 40 16.07 15.37 -12.28
N LEU A 41 16.62 16.18 -11.36
CA LEU A 41 15.83 17.10 -10.55
C LEU A 41 15.07 18.12 -11.43
N GLY A 42 15.76 18.71 -12.41
CA GLY A 42 15.14 19.65 -13.35
C GLY A 42 14.16 19.00 -14.33
N GLN A 43 14.47 17.78 -14.81
CA GLN A 43 13.55 17.01 -15.65
C GLN A 43 12.27 16.64 -14.89
N PHE A 44 12.40 16.14 -13.66
CA PHE A 44 11.29 15.83 -12.79
C PHE A 44 10.42 17.07 -12.56
N TYR A 45 11.04 18.20 -12.22
CA TYR A 45 10.32 19.46 -12.03
C TYR A 45 9.50 19.83 -13.26
N ARG A 46 10.09 19.82 -14.48
CA ARG A 46 9.38 20.16 -15.71
C ARG A 46 8.22 19.21 -16.01
N THR A 47 8.42 17.91 -15.82
CA THR A 47 7.43 16.87 -16.15
C THR A 47 6.30 16.81 -15.13
N ALA A 48 6.63 16.78 -13.83
CA ALA A 48 5.66 16.55 -12.76
C ALA A 48 5.00 17.83 -12.24
N LEU A 49 5.79 18.88 -11.95
CA LEU A 49 5.31 20.06 -11.22
C LEU A 49 5.13 21.31 -12.11
N GLY A 50 5.89 21.38 -13.19
CA GLY A 50 5.88 22.45 -14.19
C GLY A 50 4.78 22.32 -15.23
N ASN A 51 3.95 21.27 -15.16
CA ASN A 51 2.89 21.03 -16.13
C ASN A 51 1.86 22.19 -16.16
N PRO A 52 1.30 22.55 -17.32
CA PRO A 52 0.44 23.74 -17.44
C PRO A 52 -0.78 23.75 -16.50
N PRO A 53 -1.52 22.64 -16.32
CA PRO A 53 -2.65 22.60 -15.38
C PRO A 53 -2.25 22.96 -13.94
N LEU A 54 -1.23 22.30 -13.39
CA LEU A 54 -0.80 22.55 -12.01
C LEU A 54 -0.21 23.96 -11.87
N ARG A 55 0.51 24.44 -12.89
CA ARG A 55 1.03 25.81 -12.94
C ARG A 55 -0.05 26.86 -12.89
N ALA A 56 -1.15 26.68 -13.63
CA ALA A 56 -2.28 27.59 -13.56
C ALA A 56 -2.89 27.66 -12.16
N LEU A 57 -3.01 26.51 -11.48
CA LEU A 57 -3.59 26.42 -10.13
C LEU A 57 -2.69 27.01 -9.05
N LEU A 58 -1.37 26.79 -9.13
CA LEU A 58 -0.45 27.12 -8.04
C LEU A 58 0.35 28.42 -8.25
N ARG A 59 0.38 29.01 -9.46
CA ARG A 59 1.15 30.24 -9.77
C ARG A 59 0.87 31.41 -8.83
N ARG A 60 -0.35 31.51 -8.33
CA ARG A 60 -0.79 32.60 -7.45
C ARG A 60 -0.72 32.23 -5.97
N THR A 61 -0.35 31.00 -5.65
CA THR A 61 -0.15 30.56 -4.27
C THR A 61 1.22 30.97 -3.81
N GLY A 62 1.31 32.18 -3.23
CA GLY A 62 2.51 32.67 -2.56
C GLY A 62 2.60 32.17 -1.12
N LEU A 63 3.82 31.95 -0.63
CA LEU A 63 4.07 31.69 0.79
C LEU A 63 4.63 32.95 1.46
N PRO A 64 3.94 33.52 2.48
CA PRO A 64 4.40 34.71 3.19
C PRO A 64 5.78 34.54 3.85
N ALA A 65 6.07 33.34 4.36
CA ALA A 65 7.35 32.99 4.97
C ALA A 65 8.55 33.17 4.01
N LEU A 66 8.32 33.14 2.69
CA LEU A 66 9.37 33.31 1.68
C LEU A 66 9.55 34.77 1.24
N LYS A 67 8.84 35.73 1.84
CA LYS A 67 9.16 37.17 1.68
C LYS A 67 10.49 37.53 2.33
N ASP A 68 10.89 36.77 3.34
CA ASP A 68 12.22 36.81 3.91
C ASP A 68 13.25 36.35 2.86
N GLY A 69 14.13 37.28 2.47
CA GLY A 69 15.14 37.04 1.45
C GLY A 69 16.14 35.96 1.82
N GLU A 70 16.46 35.80 3.11
CA GLU A 70 17.38 34.77 3.59
C GLU A 70 16.76 33.38 3.47
N ARG A 71 15.49 33.24 3.87
CA ARG A 71 14.75 31.97 3.71
C ARG A 71 14.60 31.56 2.26
N LEU A 72 14.27 32.51 1.37
CA LEU A 72 14.16 32.24 -0.06
C LEU A 72 15.51 31.86 -0.67
N ALA A 73 16.59 32.56 -0.30
CA ALA A 73 17.94 32.26 -0.76
C ALA A 73 18.40 30.87 -0.28
N GLY A 74 18.18 30.54 1.00
CA GLY A 74 18.49 29.23 1.57
C GLY A 74 17.76 28.09 0.87
N LEU A 75 16.46 28.25 0.60
CA LEU A 75 15.69 27.24 -0.14
C LEU A 75 16.20 27.04 -1.56
N ARG A 76 16.57 28.12 -2.28
CA ARG A 76 17.17 28.02 -3.62
C ARG A 76 18.56 27.39 -3.59
N ALA A 77 19.37 27.73 -2.59
CA ALA A 77 20.70 27.14 -2.41
C ALA A 77 20.61 25.62 -2.18
N ALA A 78 19.65 25.17 -1.38
CA ALA A 78 19.38 23.73 -1.19
C ALA A 78 18.98 23.02 -2.49
N LEU A 79 18.13 23.64 -3.31
CA LEU A 79 17.77 23.07 -4.63
C LEU A 79 18.96 23.02 -5.59
N VAL A 80 19.86 24.01 -5.54
CA VAL A 80 21.10 24.02 -6.33
C VAL A 80 22.05 22.92 -5.85
N ALA A 81 22.25 22.77 -4.54
CA ALA A 81 23.07 21.70 -3.98
C ALA A 81 22.54 20.31 -4.37
N ALA A 82 21.22 20.09 -4.25
CA ALA A 82 20.56 18.86 -4.68
C ALA A 82 20.73 18.57 -6.19
N ARG A 83 20.86 19.62 -7.02
CA ARG A 83 21.06 19.51 -8.47
C ARG A 83 22.53 19.30 -8.84
N ASP A 84 23.45 20.07 -8.27
CA ASP A 84 24.81 20.21 -8.79
C ASP A 84 25.85 19.36 -8.06
N GLU A 85 25.68 19.13 -6.75
CA GLU A 85 26.66 18.39 -5.99
C GLU A 85 26.64 16.91 -6.36
N ALA A 86 27.81 16.28 -6.46
CA ALA A 86 27.90 14.86 -6.78
C ALA A 86 27.32 13.99 -5.65
N ALA A 87 27.57 14.38 -4.40
CA ALA A 87 27.06 13.74 -3.19
C ALA A 87 26.51 14.81 -2.23
N PRO A 88 25.27 15.30 -2.45
CA PRO A 88 24.68 16.33 -1.61
C PRO A 88 24.52 15.88 -0.16
N ASP A 89 24.72 16.80 0.79
CA ASP A 89 24.24 16.60 2.17
C ASP A 89 22.72 16.73 2.18
N TRP A 90 22.04 15.58 2.15
CA TRP A 90 20.58 15.52 2.09
C TRP A 90 19.88 16.05 3.33
N ALA A 91 20.55 16.08 4.49
CA ALA A 91 19.98 16.71 5.69
C ALA A 91 20.00 18.23 5.53
N ALA A 92 21.11 18.80 5.07
CA ALA A 92 21.23 20.23 4.81
C ALA A 92 20.30 20.68 3.66
N VAL A 93 20.21 19.90 2.58
CA VAL A 93 19.28 20.13 1.46
C VAL A 93 17.82 20.11 1.93
N GLY A 94 17.44 19.15 2.78
CA GLY A 94 16.06 19.01 3.24
C GLY A 94 15.65 20.05 4.28
N ALA A 95 16.57 20.55 5.11
CA ALA A 95 16.29 21.43 6.25
C ALA A 95 15.38 22.65 5.92
N PRO A 96 15.63 23.45 4.85
CA PRO A 96 14.76 24.58 4.54
C PRO A 96 13.36 24.15 4.06
N VAL A 97 13.21 22.97 3.47
CA VAL A 97 11.89 22.42 3.11
C VAL A 97 11.19 21.91 4.37
N ALA A 98 11.89 21.20 5.24
CA ALA A 98 11.35 20.67 6.49
C ALA A 98 10.75 21.77 7.37
N ALA A 99 11.47 22.91 7.51
CA ALA A 99 11.00 24.06 8.28
C ALA A 99 9.70 24.69 7.74
N LEU A 100 9.33 24.45 6.48
CA LEU A 100 8.09 24.93 5.88
C LEU A 100 6.93 23.91 6.00
N MET A 101 7.20 22.69 6.47
CA MET A 101 6.22 21.61 6.57
C MET A 101 5.49 21.54 7.92
N ASP A 102 5.96 22.24 8.95
CA ASP A 102 5.47 22.04 10.32
C ASP A 102 3.99 22.47 10.52
N ASP A 103 3.44 23.31 9.64
CA ASP A 103 2.09 23.89 9.77
C ASP A 103 1.09 23.50 8.65
N LEU A 104 1.30 22.38 7.94
CA LEU A 104 0.47 22.03 6.78
C LEU A 104 -1.01 21.72 7.11
N GLY A 105 -1.32 21.39 8.36
CA GLY A 105 -2.69 21.11 8.81
C GLY A 105 -3.40 20.00 8.01
N VAL A 106 -2.63 19.01 7.53
CA VAL A 106 -3.17 17.81 6.86
C VAL A 106 -3.36 16.74 7.93
N ARG A 107 -4.53 16.10 7.97
CA ARG A 107 -4.89 15.09 8.97
C ARG A 107 -5.54 13.90 8.28
N HIS A 108 -5.42 12.72 8.88
CA HIS A 108 -6.22 11.56 8.48
C HIS A 108 -7.71 11.85 8.63
N PRO A 109 -8.57 11.22 7.81
CA PRO A 109 -10.01 11.32 8.01
C PRO A 109 -10.37 10.77 9.38
N ALA A 110 -11.31 11.44 10.04
CA ALA A 110 -11.99 10.94 11.23
C ALA A 110 -13.47 10.79 10.85
N PRO A 111 -13.88 9.63 10.29
CA PRO A 111 -15.25 9.44 9.87
C PRO A 111 -16.19 9.65 11.07
N PRO A 112 -17.37 10.25 10.89
CA PRO A 112 -18.32 10.44 11.98
C PRO A 112 -18.88 9.08 12.43
N ALA A 113 -19.39 9.03 13.67
CA ALA A 113 -20.12 7.87 14.17
C ALA A 113 -21.32 7.56 13.27
N ALA A 114 -21.55 6.27 13.01
CA ALA A 114 -22.65 5.79 12.18
C ALA A 114 -23.63 4.96 13.04
N GLY A 115 -24.92 5.16 12.81
CA GLY A 115 -25.95 4.35 13.45
C GLY A 115 -25.93 2.91 12.93
N ALA A 116 -26.15 1.94 13.82
CA ALA A 116 -26.26 0.53 13.44
C ALA A 116 -27.48 0.33 12.50
N PRO A 117 -27.32 -0.33 11.34
CA PRO A 117 -28.45 -0.66 10.49
C PRO A 117 -29.44 -1.57 11.21
N GLY A 118 -30.75 -1.33 11.02
CA GLY A 118 -31.79 -2.05 11.74
C GLY A 118 -31.97 -3.53 11.36
N ARG A 119 -31.45 -3.97 10.19
CA ARG A 119 -31.46 -5.38 9.77
C ARG A 119 -30.27 -5.73 8.87
N PRO A 120 -29.72 -6.95 8.94
CA PRO A 120 -28.76 -7.42 7.96
C PRO A 120 -29.41 -7.56 6.57
N PRO A 121 -28.65 -7.35 5.48
CA PRO A 121 -29.08 -7.75 4.14
C PRO A 121 -29.43 -9.24 4.09
N ASP A 122 -30.37 -9.60 3.23
CA ASP A 122 -30.73 -11.00 3.04
C ASP A 122 -29.62 -11.77 2.29
N LEU A 123 -29.65 -13.11 2.40
CA LEU A 123 -28.64 -13.95 1.76
C LEU A 123 -28.64 -13.80 0.24
N ALA A 124 -29.80 -13.59 -0.40
CA ALA A 124 -29.89 -13.45 -1.85
C ALA A 124 -29.22 -12.15 -2.35
N GLN A 125 -29.31 -11.07 -1.58
CA GLN A 125 -28.60 -9.81 -1.82
C GLN A 125 -27.09 -10.03 -1.73
N ILE A 126 -26.61 -10.75 -0.71
CA ILE A 126 -25.19 -11.09 -0.55
C ILE A 126 -24.69 -11.91 -1.75
N GLU A 127 -25.41 -12.98 -2.10
CA GLU A 127 -25.06 -13.84 -3.23
C GLU A 127 -25.11 -13.09 -4.58
N ARG A 128 -26.03 -12.13 -4.75
CA ARG A 128 -26.07 -11.26 -5.92
C ARG A 128 -24.80 -10.43 -6.04
N VAL A 129 -24.32 -9.84 -4.95
CA VAL A 129 -23.07 -9.05 -4.98
C VAL A 129 -21.88 -9.95 -5.31
N ILE A 130 -21.78 -11.15 -4.71
CA ILE A 130 -20.71 -12.12 -5.01
C ILE A 130 -20.66 -12.45 -6.51
N ARG A 131 -21.82 -12.74 -7.13
CA ARG A 131 -21.89 -13.03 -8.57
C ARG A 131 -21.45 -11.83 -9.41
N LEU A 132 -21.87 -10.62 -9.05
CA LEU A 132 -21.52 -9.40 -9.80
C LEU A 132 -20.04 -9.04 -9.71
N THR A 133 -19.42 -9.17 -8.53
CA THR A 133 -17.98 -8.94 -8.36
C THR A 133 -17.17 -10.02 -9.05
N GLY A 134 -17.54 -11.30 -8.93
CA GLY A 134 -16.92 -12.41 -9.66
C GLY A 134 -16.98 -12.20 -11.18
N ALA A 135 -18.15 -11.90 -11.73
CA ALA A 135 -18.32 -11.62 -13.15
C ALA A 135 -17.54 -10.38 -13.61
N HIS A 136 -17.37 -9.37 -12.75
CA HIS A 136 -16.55 -8.21 -13.03
C HIS A 136 -15.07 -8.58 -13.20
N LEU A 137 -14.50 -9.32 -12.24
CA LEU A 137 -13.10 -9.76 -12.29
C LEU A 137 -12.82 -10.64 -13.51
N LEU A 138 -13.67 -11.65 -13.76
CA LEU A 138 -13.52 -12.55 -14.90
C LEU A 138 -13.65 -11.82 -16.26
N ARG A 139 -14.54 -10.82 -16.34
CA ARG A 139 -14.65 -9.96 -17.53
C ARG A 139 -13.40 -9.09 -17.71
N SER A 140 -12.87 -8.52 -16.64
CA SER A 140 -11.65 -7.69 -16.71
C SER A 140 -10.45 -8.53 -17.13
N PHE A 141 -10.28 -9.72 -16.54
CA PHE A 141 -9.24 -10.67 -16.93
C PHE A 141 -9.31 -11.03 -18.41
N ARG A 142 -10.47 -11.52 -18.88
CA ARG A 142 -10.68 -11.88 -20.29
C ARG A 142 -10.41 -10.73 -21.27
N ARG A 143 -10.71 -9.49 -20.87
CA ARG A 143 -10.50 -8.31 -21.72
C ARG A 143 -9.02 -7.92 -21.83
N ASN A 144 -8.26 -8.10 -20.75
CA ASN A 144 -6.91 -7.54 -20.63
C ASN A 144 -5.78 -8.58 -20.61
N GLY A 145 -6.08 -9.86 -20.38
CA GLY A 145 -5.09 -10.91 -20.08
C GLY A 145 -4.53 -10.87 -18.64
N PHE A 146 -5.07 -9.98 -17.80
CA PHE A 146 -4.76 -9.81 -16.38
C PHE A 146 -5.85 -8.93 -15.75
N ILE A 147 -5.87 -8.82 -14.41
CA ILE A 147 -6.78 -7.88 -13.73
C ILE A 147 -5.99 -6.61 -13.39
N PRO A 148 -6.38 -5.43 -13.91
CA PRO A 148 -5.59 -4.21 -13.75
C PRO A 148 -5.74 -3.59 -12.36
N THR A 149 -4.66 -2.97 -11.92
CA THR A 149 -4.62 -2.04 -10.78
C THR A 149 -4.10 -0.69 -11.26
N TYR A 150 -4.34 0.36 -10.49
CA TYR A 150 -4.00 1.73 -10.82
C TYR A 150 -3.20 2.35 -9.68
N ALA A 151 -2.21 3.17 -10.02
CA ALA A 151 -1.47 3.98 -9.07
C ALA A 151 -1.64 5.47 -9.40
N ALA A 152 -1.76 6.31 -8.37
CA ALA A 152 -1.84 7.76 -8.50
C ALA A 152 -1.03 8.45 -7.39
N PHE A 153 -0.30 9.50 -7.74
CA PHE A 153 0.38 10.34 -6.75
C PHE A 153 -0.63 11.24 -6.05
N ASN A 154 -0.70 11.18 -4.73
CA ASN A 154 -1.42 12.17 -3.96
C ASN A 154 -0.47 13.34 -3.62
N LEU A 155 -0.66 14.47 -4.31
CA LEU A 155 0.19 15.64 -4.16
C LEU A 155 0.00 16.38 -2.82
N ILE A 156 -1.06 16.07 -2.05
CA ILE A 156 -1.19 16.56 -0.67
C ILE A 156 -0.31 15.78 0.31
N GLY A 157 0.28 14.66 -0.13
CA GLY A 157 1.13 13.78 0.67
C GLY A 157 0.40 12.98 1.75
N ASP A 158 1.18 12.23 2.53
CA ASP A 158 0.69 11.48 3.70
C ASP A 158 0.58 12.43 4.91
N PRO A 159 -0.55 12.42 5.65
CA PRO A 159 -0.73 13.28 6.83
C PRO A 159 0.35 13.12 7.90
N ASP A 160 0.98 11.94 8.02
CA ASP A 160 1.99 11.64 9.03
C ASP A 160 3.42 12.04 8.61
N MET A 161 3.61 12.48 7.37
CA MET A 161 4.91 12.90 6.85
C MET A 161 5.16 14.39 7.16
N GLY A 162 5.73 14.71 8.32
CA GLY A 162 6.17 16.07 8.67
C GLY A 162 7.57 16.39 8.13
N GLY A 163 8.13 17.55 8.52
CA GLY A 163 9.50 17.93 8.14
C GLY A 163 10.55 16.92 8.64
N ARG A 164 10.34 16.38 9.85
CA ARG A 164 11.18 15.35 10.47
C ARG A 164 11.19 14.05 9.64
N GLU A 165 10.01 13.52 9.30
CA GLU A 165 9.88 12.28 8.53
C GLU A 165 10.38 12.46 7.10
N MET A 166 10.20 13.64 6.51
CA MET A 166 10.76 13.97 5.20
C MET A 166 12.30 13.95 5.24
N LEU A 167 12.93 14.50 6.29
CA LEU A 167 14.38 14.41 6.47
C LEU A 167 14.85 12.95 6.65
N MET A 168 14.14 12.15 7.45
CA MET A 168 14.41 10.71 7.60
C MET A 168 14.37 9.97 6.25
N ALA A 169 13.37 10.27 5.42
CA ALA A 169 13.30 9.71 4.06
C ALA A 169 14.48 10.19 3.20
N LEU A 170 14.77 11.49 3.17
CA LEU A 170 15.83 12.03 2.33
C LEU A 170 17.22 11.50 2.68
N THR A 171 17.52 11.25 3.95
CA THR A 171 18.80 10.67 4.36
C THR A 171 18.82 9.16 4.16
N GLY A 172 17.69 8.48 4.37
CA GLY A 172 17.56 7.02 4.32
C GLY A 172 17.39 6.36 2.95
N LEU A 173 16.82 7.07 1.98
CA LEU A 173 16.66 6.59 0.59
C LEU A 173 18.03 6.39 -0.07
N ASN A 174 18.20 5.40 -0.94
CA ASN A 174 19.49 5.16 -1.61
C ASN A 174 19.61 5.90 -2.95
N ALA A 175 18.58 5.86 -3.79
CA ALA A 175 18.64 6.44 -5.13
C ALA A 175 18.43 7.96 -5.12
N ARG A 176 19.34 8.70 -5.75
CA ARG A 176 19.22 10.16 -5.95
C ARG A 176 17.89 10.56 -6.58
N GLY A 177 17.40 9.80 -7.56
CA GLY A 177 16.10 10.04 -8.19
C GLY A 177 14.92 10.00 -7.22
N TYR A 178 14.96 9.08 -6.24
CA TYR A 178 13.95 8.99 -5.18
C TYR A 178 14.06 10.13 -4.17
N LYS A 179 15.28 10.53 -3.81
CA LYS A 179 15.52 11.70 -2.95
C LYS A 179 15.02 12.99 -3.62
N ASN A 180 15.35 13.19 -4.91
CA ASN A 180 14.87 14.30 -5.73
C ASN A 180 13.33 14.36 -5.78
N SER A 181 12.68 13.23 -6.04
CA SER A 181 11.21 13.14 -6.06
C SER A 181 10.59 13.47 -4.70
N THR A 182 11.18 12.95 -3.61
CA THR A 182 10.71 13.20 -2.24
C THR A 182 10.82 14.69 -1.88
N LEU A 183 11.95 15.31 -2.23
CA LEU A 183 12.19 16.75 -2.02
C LEU A 183 11.17 17.61 -2.78
N LEU A 184 11.00 17.38 -4.08
CA LEU A 184 10.14 18.21 -4.92
C LEU A 184 8.65 18.01 -4.63
N PHE A 185 8.20 16.80 -4.35
CA PHE A 185 6.82 16.60 -3.95
C PHE A 185 6.53 17.17 -2.57
N SER A 186 7.46 17.08 -1.62
CA SER A 186 7.31 17.75 -0.31
C SER A 186 7.23 19.26 -0.47
N LEU A 187 8.02 19.84 -1.37
CA LEU A 187 7.92 21.26 -1.71
C LEU A 187 6.55 21.59 -2.34
N ALA A 188 6.09 20.81 -3.32
CA ALA A 188 4.79 21.01 -3.95
C ALA A 188 3.64 20.93 -2.93
N ARG A 189 3.71 19.97 -2.01
CA ARG A 189 2.74 19.79 -0.91
C ARG A 189 2.60 21.04 -0.07
N ILE A 190 3.69 21.73 0.26
CA ILE A 190 3.64 22.98 1.04
C ILE A 190 2.77 24.01 0.33
N PHE A 191 3.01 24.26 -0.95
CA PHE A 191 2.21 25.22 -1.71
C PHE A 191 0.76 24.75 -1.88
N ILE A 192 0.53 23.48 -2.17
CA ILE A 192 -0.83 22.95 -2.32
C ILE A 192 -1.63 23.10 -1.02
N ALA A 193 -1.03 22.78 0.12
CA ALA A 193 -1.71 22.85 1.43
C ALA A 193 -2.16 24.28 1.79
N HIS A 194 -1.42 25.30 1.34
CA HIS A 194 -1.73 26.73 1.52
C HIS A 194 -2.56 27.31 0.38
N SER A 195 -2.94 26.51 -0.61
CA SER A 195 -3.70 26.95 -1.77
C SER A 195 -5.21 26.67 -1.63
N PRO A 196 -6.09 27.53 -2.17
CA PRO A 196 -7.48 27.15 -2.43
C PRO A 196 -7.62 25.91 -3.33
N ALA A 197 -6.58 25.58 -4.11
CA ALA A 197 -6.52 24.37 -4.93
C ALA A 197 -6.45 23.08 -4.10
N ARG A 198 -6.16 23.15 -2.79
CA ARG A 198 -6.15 21.99 -1.87
C ARG A 198 -7.42 21.16 -2.00
N ALA A 199 -8.58 21.81 -2.03
CA ALA A 199 -9.88 21.13 -2.12
C ALA A 199 -10.12 20.43 -3.48
N LEU A 200 -9.39 20.82 -4.53
CA LEU A 200 -9.41 20.14 -5.83
C LEU A 200 -8.47 18.94 -5.85
N VAL A 201 -7.26 19.13 -5.29
CA VAL A 201 -6.20 18.11 -5.30
C VAL A 201 -6.50 16.98 -4.31
N ASN A 202 -7.07 17.31 -3.16
CA ASN A 202 -7.50 16.37 -2.14
C ASN A 202 -8.92 16.69 -1.65
N PRO A 203 -9.96 16.29 -2.42
CA PRO A 203 -11.34 16.52 -2.02
C PRO A 203 -11.71 15.75 -0.76
N PRO A 204 -12.61 16.26 0.10
CA PRO A 204 -13.17 15.48 1.20
C PRO A 204 -13.83 14.18 0.70
N TRP A 205 -13.63 13.09 1.44
CA TRP A 205 -14.24 11.79 1.19
C TRP A 205 -14.90 11.23 2.44
N ARG A 206 -15.62 10.11 2.26
CA ARG A 206 -16.29 9.35 3.32
C ARG A 206 -15.55 8.04 3.55
N GLY A 207 -15.52 7.58 4.79
CA GLY A 207 -14.74 6.41 5.19
C GLY A 207 -13.25 6.73 5.37
N ILE A 208 -12.47 5.67 5.56
CA ILE A 208 -11.04 5.75 5.85
C ILE A 208 -10.25 5.69 4.55
N ALA A 209 -10.43 4.63 3.76
CA ALA A 209 -9.72 4.46 2.49
C ALA A 209 -10.06 5.58 1.50
N GLU A 210 -9.05 6.25 0.97
CA GLU A 210 -9.24 7.37 0.05
C GLU A 210 -9.75 6.88 -1.32
N PRO A 211 -10.84 7.44 -1.87
CA PRO A 211 -11.24 7.15 -3.25
C PRO A 211 -10.15 7.60 -4.23
N MET A 212 -9.78 6.73 -5.16
CA MET A 212 -8.77 7.10 -6.16
C MET A 212 -9.31 8.17 -7.11
N TRP A 213 -8.70 9.35 -7.09
CA TRP A 213 -9.04 10.44 -7.99
C TRP A 213 -8.48 10.22 -9.41
N GLU A 214 -9.21 10.68 -10.43
CA GLU A 214 -9.07 10.19 -11.82
C GLU A 214 -8.10 10.90 -12.78
N PRO A 215 -7.57 12.13 -12.56
CA PRO A 215 -6.96 12.84 -13.69
C PRO A 215 -5.63 12.25 -14.16
N VAL A 216 -4.89 11.53 -13.32
CA VAL A 216 -3.67 10.81 -13.72
C VAL A 216 -3.55 9.50 -12.94
N GLN A 217 -4.04 8.41 -13.54
CA GLN A 217 -3.89 7.05 -13.01
C GLN A 217 -2.99 6.22 -13.94
N ILE A 218 -1.98 5.58 -13.35
CA ILE A 218 -1.08 4.69 -14.06
C ILE A 218 -1.62 3.27 -13.93
N ARG A 219 -2.16 2.74 -15.03
CA ARG A 219 -2.57 1.33 -15.10
C ARG A 219 -1.35 0.42 -15.06
N HIS A 220 -1.38 -0.60 -14.21
CA HIS A 220 -0.32 -1.61 -14.12
C HIS A 220 -0.80 -2.99 -13.67
N ARG A 221 0.04 -4.01 -13.94
CA ARG A 221 -0.04 -5.38 -13.42
C ARG A 221 1.13 -5.59 -12.48
N SER A 222 0.91 -6.20 -11.32
CA SER A 222 1.96 -6.60 -10.38
C SER A 222 1.71 -8.02 -9.87
N ALA A 223 2.77 -8.74 -9.52
CA ALA A 223 2.66 -10.09 -8.95
C ALA A 223 1.98 -10.08 -7.59
N TYR A 224 2.13 -9.00 -6.82
CA TYR A 224 1.42 -8.81 -5.56
C TYR A 224 -0.10 -8.80 -5.80
N TYR A 225 -0.57 -8.07 -6.81
CA TYR A 225 -2.01 -7.98 -7.09
C TYR A 225 -2.58 -9.30 -7.61
N ASP A 226 -1.84 -9.97 -8.49
CA ASP A 226 -2.24 -11.27 -9.03
C ASP A 226 -2.37 -12.34 -7.93
N ALA A 227 -1.54 -12.28 -6.88
CA ALA A 227 -1.70 -13.15 -5.71
C ALA A 227 -3.04 -12.92 -5.00
N PHE A 228 -3.44 -11.66 -4.75
CA PHE A 228 -4.73 -11.34 -4.13
C PHE A 228 -5.93 -11.62 -5.04
N PHE A 229 -5.81 -11.37 -6.34
CA PHE A 229 -6.87 -11.71 -7.30
C PHE A 229 -7.05 -13.22 -7.42
N THR A 230 -5.98 -14.00 -7.27
CA THR A 230 -6.05 -15.47 -7.16
C THR A 230 -6.91 -15.87 -5.96
N GLU A 231 -6.66 -15.31 -4.78
CA GLU A 231 -7.47 -15.59 -3.58
C GLU A 231 -8.95 -15.19 -3.76
N ALA A 232 -9.22 -14.05 -4.39
CA ALA A 232 -10.59 -13.62 -4.66
C ALA A 232 -11.35 -14.60 -5.57
N LEU A 233 -10.69 -15.09 -6.63
CA LEU A 233 -11.30 -16.08 -7.53
C LEU A 233 -11.41 -17.47 -6.88
N LEU A 234 -10.50 -17.84 -5.98
CA LEU A 234 -10.67 -19.04 -5.14
C LEU A 234 -11.90 -18.89 -4.24
N GLY A 235 -12.10 -17.73 -3.61
CA GLY A 235 -13.30 -17.42 -2.83
C GLY A 235 -14.60 -17.53 -3.64
N LEU A 236 -14.59 -17.10 -4.92
CA LEU A 236 -15.71 -17.31 -5.84
C LEU A 236 -15.99 -18.80 -6.06
N LEU A 237 -14.96 -19.61 -6.32
CA LEU A 237 -15.10 -21.05 -6.52
C LEU A 237 -15.65 -21.74 -5.26
N GLU A 238 -15.08 -21.43 -4.09
CA GLU A 238 -15.48 -21.99 -2.79
C GLU A 238 -16.89 -21.59 -2.37
N SER A 239 -17.38 -20.43 -2.82
CA SER A 239 -18.76 -20.00 -2.55
C SER A 239 -19.80 -20.94 -3.16
N GLY A 240 -19.45 -21.69 -4.21
CA GLY A 240 -20.36 -22.52 -4.98
C GLY A 240 -21.34 -21.75 -5.87
N LEU A 241 -21.16 -20.42 -6.01
CA LEU A 241 -22.08 -19.56 -6.76
C LEU A 241 -21.68 -19.35 -8.23
N ALA A 242 -20.46 -19.72 -8.60
CA ALA A 242 -19.99 -19.65 -9.98
C ALA A 242 -20.76 -20.62 -10.87
N SER A 243 -21.25 -20.15 -12.02
CA SER A 243 -21.74 -21.05 -13.07
C SER A 243 -20.59 -21.96 -13.57
N PRO A 244 -20.89 -23.10 -14.22
CA PRO A 244 -19.84 -23.98 -14.76
C PRO A 244 -18.82 -23.26 -15.66
N GLY A 245 -19.30 -22.34 -16.51
CA GLY A 245 -18.44 -21.53 -17.38
C GLY A 245 -17.57 -20.54 -16.60
N GLU A 246 -18.12 -19.90 -15.55
CA GLU A 246 -17.35 -19.01 -14.68
C GLU A 246 -16.33 -19.78 -13.85
N ALA A 247 -16.65 -20.99 -13.40
CA ALA A 247 -15.71 -21.83 -12.65
C ALA A 247 -14.51 -22.24 -13.51
N VAL A 248 -14.73 -22.62 -14.77
CA VAL A 248 -13.65 -22.90 -15.73
C VAL A 248 -12.81 -21.64 -15.99
N ALA A 249 -13.46 -20.50 -16.24
CA ALA A 249 -12.77 -19.23 -16.47
C ALA A 249 -11.94 -18.79 -15.26
N ALA A 250 -12.46 -18.97 -14.04
CA ALA A 250 -11.77 -18.64 -12.80
C ALA A 250 -10.52 -19.51 -12.60
N ARG A 251 -10.63 -20.84 -12.81
CA ARG A 251 -9.48 -21.74 -12.71
C ARG A 251 -8.39 -21.40 -13.73
N HIS A 252 -8.78 -21.06 -14.95
CA HIS A 252 -7.84 -20.63 -15.98
C HIS A 252 -7.13 -19.32 -15.59
N ALA A 253 -7.87 -18.30 -15.14
CA ALA A 253 -7.29 -17.04 -14.69
C ALA A 253 -6.35 -17.22 -13.48
N ILE A 254 -6.73 -18.05 -12.51
CA ILE A 254 -5.89 -18.42 -11.36
C ILE A 254 -4.58 -19.06 -11.83
N ALA A 255 -4.63 -20.02 -12.75
CA ALA A 255 -3.43 -20.67 -13.26
C ALA A 255 -2.48 -19.68 -13.96
N GLU A 256 -2.98 -18.78 -14.80
CA GLU A 256 -2.15 -17.77 -15.49
C GLU A 256 -1.58 -16.71 -14.53
N MET A 257 -2.33 -16.32 -13.50
CA MET A 257 -1.83 -15.39 -12.47
C MET A 257 -0.74 -16.04 -11.62
N VAL A 258 -0.93 -17.29 -11.17
CA VAL A 258 0.09 -18.05 -10.44
C VAL A 258 1.35 -18.25 -11.28
N GLU A 259 1.21 -18.59 -12.57
CA GLU A 259 2.36 -18.72 -13.48
C GLU A 259 3.09 -17.38 -13.67
N PHE A 260 2.36 -16.27 -13.77
CA PHE A 260 2.97 -14.95 -13.83
C PHE A 260 3.75 -14.61 -12.57
N CYS A 261 3.20 -14.90 -11.38
CA CYS A 261 3.87 -14.68 -10.11
C CYS A 261 5.15 -15.52 -10.00
N LEU A 262 5.05 -16.84 -10.21
CA LEU A 262 6.15 -17.78 -9.90
C LEU A 262 7.22 -17.91 -10.99
N LYS A 263 6.88 -17.60 -12.25
CA LYS A 263 7.82 -17.74 -13.37
C LYS A 263 8.20 -16.41 -14.00
N THR A 264 7.20 -15.60 -14.36
CA THR A 264 7.47 -14.34 -15.09
C THR A 264 8.03 -13.26 -14.18
N SER A 265 7.59 -13.23 -12.92
CA SER A 265 7.98 -12.22 -11.93
C SER A 265 9.03 -12.70 -10.94
N ALA A 266 9.48 -13.95 -11.06
CA ALA A 266 10.57 -14.47 -10.25
C ALA A 266 11.91 -13.94 -10.77
N GLU A 267 12.76 -13.52 -9.85
CA GLU A 267 14.18 -13.24 -10.09
C GLU A 267 15.05 -13.94 -9.04
N GLU A 268 16.32 -14.11 -9.34
CA GLU A 268 17.30 -14.70 -8.43
C GLU A 268 18.10 -13.58 -7.75
N VAL A 269 18.25 -13.68 -6.43
CA VAL A 269 19.02 -12.75 -5.60
C VAL A 269 19.96 -13.50 -4.68
N HIS A 270 20.89 -12.80 -4.07
CA HIS A 270 21.79 -13.35 -3.06
C HIS A 270 21.20 -13.21 -1.66
N SER A 271 21.17 -14.31 -0.91
CA SER A 271 20.95 -14.34 0.53
C SER A 271 22.17 -13.80 1.28
N GLN A 272 22.01 -13.50 2.58
CA GLN A 272 23.12 -13.05 3.44
C GLN A 272 24.22 -14.11 3.62
N ASP A 273 23.89 -15.39 3.45
CA ASP A 273 24.86 -16.48 3.46
C ASP A 273 25.50 -16.74 2.08
N GLY A 274 25.21 -15.89 1.09
CA GLY A 274 25.71 -15.98 -0.27
C GLY A 274 24.96 -16.97 -1.16
N SER A 275 23.99 -17.72 -0.62
CA SER A 275 23.18 -18.65 -1.42
C SER A 275 22.27 -17.90 -2.40
N ALA A 276 22.00 -18.52 -3.55
CA ALA A 276 21.04 -18.01 -4.52
C ALA A 276 19.61 -18.38 -4.09
N VAL A 277 18.73 -17.38 -4.07
CA VAL A 277 17.34 -17.52 -3.64
C VAL A 277 16.45 -16.90 -4.71
N LYS A 278 15.39 -17.61 -5.10
CA LYS A 278 14.37 -17.05 -6.00
C LYS A 278 13.35 -16.27 -5.21
N VAL A 279 13.15 -15.02 -5.59
CA VAL A 279 12.21 -14.08 -4.97
C VAL A 279 11.32 -13.48 -6.04
N ILE A 280 10.22 -12.84 -5.65
CA ILE A 280 9.25 -12.30 -6.61
C ILE A 280 9.33 -10.77 -6.61
N THR A 281 9.63 -10.20 -7.78
CA THR A 281 9.54 -8.76 -8.00
C THR A 281 8.07 -8.37 -8.15
N ALA A 282 7.60 -7.37 -7.40
CA ALA A 282 6.24 -6.82 -7.58
C ALA A 282 5.97 -6.50 -9.06
N LEU A 283 6.96 -5.92 -9.73
CA LEU A 283 6.91 -5.62 -11.15
C LEU A 283 8.02 -6.39 -11.85
N ALA A 284 7.64 -7.44 -12.58
CA ALA A 284 8.56 -8.27 -13.35
C ALA A 284 9.54 -7.45 -14.25
N PRO A 285 10.57 -8.06 -14.85
CA PRO A 285 11.42 -7.48 -15.91
C PRO A 285 10.88 -7.77 -17.33
N GLY A 286 11.02 -6.87 -18.33
CA GLY A 286 10.37 -6.98 -19.67
C GLY A 286 10.55 -8.36 -20.36
N LYS A 287 9.69 -8.87 -21.28
CA LYS A 287 8.84 -8.27 -22.34
C LYS A 287 7.32 -8.18 -22.05
N HIS A 288 6.87 -8.45 -20.83
CA HIS A 288 5.44 -8.39 -20.50
C HIS A 288 4.92 -6.93 -20.53
N PRO A 289 3.77 -6.63 -21.19
CA PRO A 289 3.20 -5.28 -21.14
C PRO A 289 2.68 -5.00 -19.72
N ARG A 290 3.44 -4.21 -18.96
CA ARG A 290 3.09 -3.78 -17.58
C ARG A 290 2.47 -2.42 -17.52
N PHE A 291 2.94 -1.54 -18.40
CA PHE A 291 2.53 -0.15 -18.52
C PHE A 291 2.23 0.12 -19.99
N SER A 292 1.51 1.21 -20.27
CA SER A 292 1.62 1.80 -21.60
C SER A 292 3.07 2.23 -21.83
N ARG A 293 3.57 2.17 -23.08
CA ARG A 293 4.94 2.61 -23.40
C ARG A 293 5.21 4.04 -22.91
N PHE A 294 4.20 4.90 -23.01
CA PHE A 294 4.23 6.26 -22.49
C PHE A 294 4.54 6.32 -20.99
N PHE A 295 3.83 5.56 -20.16
CA PHE A 295 4.07 5.55 -18.71
C PHE A 295 5.37 4.85 -18.32
N ALA A 296 5.82 3.86 -19.10
CA ALA A 296 7.13 3.24 -18.88
C ALA A 296 8.27 4.27 -19.05
N GLN A 297 8.22 5.07 -20.11
CA GLN A 297 9.21 6.14 -20.34
C GLN A 297 9.14 7.20 -19.24
N ILE A 298 7.94 7.68 -18.90
CA ILE A 298 7.76 8.67 -17.82
C ILE A 298 8.33 8.15 -16.50
N LYS A 299 8.05 6.90 -16.13
CA LYS A 299 8.59 6.34 -14.88
C LYS A 299 10.12 6.27 -14.91
N GLN A 300 10.71 5.85 -16.02
CA GLN A 300 12.17 5.83 -16.16
C GLN A 300 12.76 7.24 -16.04
N ASP A 301 12.16 8.22 -16.73
CA ASP A 301 12.57 9.62 -16.72
C ASP A 301 12.44 10.28 -15.33
N LEU A 302 11.50 9.82 -14.52
CA LEU A 302 11.26 10.28 -13.14
C LEU A 302 12.04 9.47 -12.09
N GLY A 303 12.98 8.61 -12.50
CA GLY A 303 13.84 7.87 -11.57
C GLY A 303 13.18 6.67 -10.90
N PHE A 304 12.00 6.25 -11.39
CA PHE A 304 11.22 5.10 -10.94
C PHE A 304 11.42 3.85 -11.82
N GLY A 305 12.58 3.75 -12.49
CA GLY A 305 12.86 2.71 -13.49
C GLY A 305 13.41 1.39 -12.92
N ILE A 306 13.94 1.41 -11.70
CA ILE A 306 14.48 0.22 -11.02
C ILE A 306 13.39 -0.35 -10.11
N TYR A 307 12.96 -1.58 -10.40
CA TYR A 307 12.10 -2.36 -9.52
C TYR A 307 12.94 -3.43 -8.84
N VAL A 308 12.65 -3.65 -7.57
CA VAL A 308 13.33 -4.65 -6.75
C VAL A 308 12.27 -5.54 -6.09
N PRO A 309 12.63 -6.76 -5.70
CA PRO A 309 11.75 -7.62 -4.94
C PRO A 309 11.45 -7.05 -3.56
N ASP A 310 10.34 -7.52 -3.01
CA ASP A 310 9.91 -7.23 -1.65
C ASP A 310 9.40 -8.50 -0.98
N CYS A 311 9.47 -8.49 0.35
CA CYS A 311 9.18 -9.64 1.18
C CYS A 311 7.70 -10.05 1.08
N ASP A 312 6.77 -9.10 1.04
CA ASP A 312 5.33 -9.35 0.94
C ASP A 312 4.90 -9.89 -0.42
N THR A 313 5.37 -9.33 -1.53
CA THR A 313 5.08 -9.90 -2.86
C THR A 313 5.54 -11.36 -2.92
N THR A 314 6.75 -11.63 -2.43
CA THR A 314 7.30 -12.98 -2.43
C THR A 314 6.46 -13.92 -1.56
N ALA A 315 6.10 -13.52 -0.34
CA ALA A 315 5.30 -14.32 0.57
C ALA A 315 3.87 -14.56 0.04
N CYS A 316 3.21 -13.49 -0.44
CA CYS A 316 1.85 -13.55 -1.00
C CYS A 316 1.79 -14.44 -2.24
N ALA A 317 2.75 -14.31 -3.16
CA ALA A 317 2.81 -15.14 -4.36
C ALA A 317 2.92 -16.64 -4.03
N PHE A 318 3.80 -17.00 -3.10
CA PHE A 318 3.95 -18.39 -2.65
C PHE A 318 2.71 -18.88 -1.90
N SER A 319 2.10 -18.03 -1.06
CA SER A 319 0.86 -18.34 -0.34
C SER A 319 -0.29 -18.61 -1.31
N ALA A 320 -0.54 -17.70 -2.24
CA ALA A 320 -1.59 -17.82 -3.25
C ALA A 320 -1.39 -19.04 -4.15
N ALA A 321 -0.17 -19.30 -4.60
CA ALA A 321 0.14 -20.48 -5.39
C ALA A 321 -0.07 -21.79 -4.62
N THR A 322 0.28 -21.82 -3.33
CA THR A 322 0.04 -22.98 -2.46
C THR A 322 -1.47 -23.22 -2.30
N GLN A 323 -2.27 -22.17 -2.11
CA GLN A 323 -3.73 -22.25 -2.05
C GLN A 323 -4.36 -22.72 -3.36
N ALA A 324 -3.80 -22.28 -4.49
CA ALA A 324 -4.23 -22.71 -5.83
C ALA A 324 -3.84 -24.16 -6.17
N GLY A 325 -3.10 -24.86 -5.29
CA GLY A 325 -2.64 -26.22 -5.52
C GLY A 325 -1.51 -26.31 -6.55
N SER A 326 -0.66 -25.29 -6.64
CA SER A 326 0.50 -25.31 -7.52
C SER A 326 1.58 -26.28 -7.00
N ASP A 327 2.16 -27.03 -7.94
CA ASP A 327 3.30 -27.92 -7.72
C ASP A 327 4.61 -27.34 -8.28
N ASP A 328 4.67 -26.03 -8.51
CA ASP A 328 5.89 -25.40 -9.03
C ASP A 328 7.08 -25.64 -8.07
N PRO A 329 8.24 -26.12 -8.57
CA PRO A 329 9.39 -26.43 -7.74
C PRO A 329 9.90 -25.27 -6.88
N ILE A 330 9.64 -24.01 -7.27
CA ILE A 330 10.04 -22.84 -6.47
C ILE A 330 9.46 -22.89 -5.05
N LEU A 331 8.27 -23.48 -4.88
CA LEU A 331 7.61 -23.60 -3.57
C LEU A 331 8.35 -24.53 -2.60
N GLY A 332 9.28 -25.35 -3.08
CA GLY A 332 10.17 -26.15 -2.25
C GLY A 332 11.21 -25.32 -1.48
N GLN A 333 11.42 -24.06 -1.86
CA GLN A 333 12.35 -23.15 -1.21
C GLN A 333 11.77 -22.60 0.11
N PRO A 334 12.38 -22.87 1.28
CA PRO A 334 11.92 -22.35 2.56
C PRO A 334 12.25 -20.87 2.72
N LEU A 335 11.33 -19.99 2.33
CA LEU A 335 11.54 -18.53 2.36
C LEU A 335 11.92 -17.99 3.75
N VAL A 336 11.50 -18.66 4.82
CA VAL A 336 11.85 -18.29 6.21
C VAL A 336 13.37 -18.26 6.46
N ASP A 337 14.13 -19.13 5.78
CA ASP A 337 15.61 -19.14 5.91
C ASP A 337 16.20 -17.85 5.34
N PHE A 338 15.63 -17.37 4.23
CA PHE A 338 15.99 -16.11 3.59
C PHE A 338 15.53 -14.90 4.41
N TYR A 339 14.27 -14.87 4.87
CA TYR A 339 13.72 -13.76 5.66
C TYR A 339 14.41 -13.57 7.02
N ARG A 340 14.99 -14.64 7.60
CA ARG A 340 15.86 -14.53 8.78
C ARG A 340 17.01 -13.54 8.54
N GLY A 341 17.54 -13.49 7.31
CA GLY A 341 18.53 -12.50 6.90
C GLY A 341 18.02 -11.07 6.96
N TYR A 342 16.73 -10.83 6.82
CA TYR A 342 16.09 -9.52 6.82
C TYR A 342 15.42 -9.16 8.17
N GLN A 343 15.47 -10.05 9.17
CA GLN A 343 14.85 -9.85 10.47
C GLN A 343 15.64 -8.89 11.38
N VAL A 344 15.01 -7.84 11.87
CA VAL A 344 15.62 -6.81 12.72
C VAL A 344 16.01 -7.37 14.09
N ARG A 345 17.18 -6.95 14.60
CA ARG A 345 17.74 -7.33 15.90
C ARG A 345 18.29 -6.12 16.65
N ALA A 346 18.02 -6.02 17.95
CA ALA A 346 18.47 -4.94 18.82
C ALA A 346 20.00 -4.80 18.76
N GLY A 347 20.48 -3.56 18.59
CA GLY A 347 21.90 -3.28 18.40
C GLY A 347 22.45 -3.59 17.00
N ALA A 348 21.66 -4.17 16.09
CA ALA A 348 22.02 -4.47 14.71
C ALA A 348 21.18 -3.69 13.68
N ASN A 349 20.57 -2.57 14.11
CA ASN A 349 19.63 -1.80 13.31
C ASN A 349 20.30 -0.95 12.22
N GLU A 350 21.61 -0.73 12.31
CA GLU A 350 22.40 -0.25 11.18
C GLU A 350 23.10 -1.45 10.53
N PRO A 351 22.92 -1.71 9.20
CA PRO A 351 22.16 -0.96 8.18
C PRO A 351 20.86 -1.66 7.70
N ARG A 352 20.01 -2.18 8.60
CA ARG A 352 18.78 -2.91 8.20
C ARG A 352 17.60 -1.99 7.87
N VAL A 353 17.31 -1.01 8.73
CA VAL A 353 16.26 -0.02 8.51
C VAL A 353 16.94 1.31 8.23
N THR A 354 16.84 1.80 6.99
CA THR A 354 17.47 3.07 6.60
C THR A 354 16.45 4.21 6.53
N VAL A 355 15.15 3.90 6.37
CA VAL A 355 14.05 4.87 6.26
C VAL A 355 13.05 4.64 7.43
N PRO A 356 13.37 5.07 8.66
CA PRO A 356 12.60 4.74 9.87
C PRO A 356 11.38 5.67 10.07
N LEU A 357 10.44 5.70 9.11
CA LEU A 357 9.28 6.61 9.16
C LEU A 357 8.30 6.32 10.32
N ASN A 358 8.34 5.10 10.84
CA ASN A 358 7.55 4.61 11.95
C ASN A 358 8.42 4.30 13.18
N ASP A 359 9.46 5.11 13.42
CA ASP A 359 10.42 5.01 14.53
C ASP A 359 9.81 4.94 15.94
N HIS A 360 8.51 5.16 16.09
CA HIS A 360 7.77 5.00 17.33
C HIS A 360 7.36 3.55 17.64
N ILE A 361 7.61 2.58 16.74
CA ILE A 361 7.40 1.16 17.01
C ILE A 361 8.72 0.43 17.30
N ASP A 362 8.66 -0.62 18.13
CA ASP A 362 9.81 -1.51 18.34
C ASP A 362 9.91 -2.52 17.19
N TYR A 363 10.95 -2.37 16.37
CA TYR A 363 11.21 -3.25 15.23
C TYR A 363 11.76 -4.64 15.59
N GLU A 364 12.21 -4.89 16.83
CA GLU A 364 12.84 -6.16 17.21
C GLU A 364 11.98 -7.37 16.82
N GLY A 365 12.54 -8.23 15.98
CA GLY A 365 11.90 -9.46 15.48
C GLY A 365 11.08 -9.32 14.20
N GLY A 366 10.79 -8.09 13.75
CA GLY A 366 10.13 -7.85 12.47
C GLY A 366 11.09 -7.97 11.28
N VAL A 367 10.57 -8.18 10.09
CA VAL A 367 11.31 -8.30 8.82
C VAL A 367 11.08 -7.05 7.99
N VAL A 368 12.16 -6.48 7.45
CA VAL A 368 12.12 -5.28 6.59
C VAL A 368 11.53 -5.59 5.21
N THR A 369 11.04 -4.56 4.51
CA THR A 369 10.22 -4.71 3.30
C THR A 369 11.02 -5.14 2.07
N TRP A 370 12.10 -4.43 1.77
CA TRP A 370 12.74 -4.49 0.45
C TRP A 370 13.91 -5.47 0.42
N ILE A 371 14.03 -6.16 -0.72
CA ILE A 371 15.10 -7.10 -1.02
C ILE A 371 16.02 -6.45 -2.07
N ASP A 372 17.33 -6.59 -1.88
CA ASP A 372 18.29 -6.10 -2.87
C ASP A 372 18.19 -6.98 -4.13
N ASN A 373 18.17 -6.38 -5.32
CA ASN A 373 18.20 -7.16 -6.56
C ASN A 373 19.57 -7.82 -6.77
N LEU A 374 19.74 -8.62 -7.84
CA LEU A 374 21.01 -9.31 -8.12
C LEU A 374 22.23 -8.37 -8.23
N ARG A 375 22.02 -7.09 -8.59
CA ARG A 375 23.08 -6.07 -8.65
C ARG A 375 23.36 -5.41 -7.30
N GLY A 376 22.70 -5.82 -6.22
CA GLY A 376 22.77 -5.19 -4.91
C GLY A 376 22.04 -3.84 -4.85
N GLU A 377 21.15 -3.55 -5.81
CA GLU A 377 20.43 -2.28 -5.83
C GLU A 377 19.18 -2.37 -4.96
N ARG A 378 18.96 -1.32 -4.16
CA ARG A 378 17.73 -1.10 -3.39
C ARG A 378 17.42 0.40 -3.37
N PRO A 379 16.79 0.94 -4.42
CA PRO A 379 16.65 2.40 -4.60
C PRO A 379 15.90 3.10 -3.45
N TYR A 380 15.00 2.39 -2.77
CA TYR A 380 14.08 2.95 -1.78
C TYR A 380 14.64 2.99 -0.35
N GLY A 381 15.92 2.66 -0.16
CA GLY A 381 16.39 2.34 1.19
C GLY A 381 15.65 1.12 1.74
N ASN A 382 15.55 0.96 3.05
CA ASN A 382 14.69 -0.07 3.63
C ASN A 382 13.92 0.43 4.85
N ASP A 383 12.75 -0.13 5.03
CA ASP A 383 11.80 0.22 6.06
C ASP A 383 11.07 -1.04 6.55
N LEU A 384 10.15 -0.89 7.49
CA LEU A 384 9.41 -2.01 8.05
C LEU A 384 7.94 -1.64 8.19
N ASP A 385 7.07 -2.23 7.37
CA ASP A 385 5.62 -2.17 7.61
C ASP A 385 5.17 -3.40 8.44
N PRO A 386 4.42 -3.20 9.55
CA PRO A 386 3.99 -4.33 10.36
C PRO A 386 3.08 -5.33 9.64
N THR A 387 2.37 -4.89 8.61
CA THR A 387 1.37 -5.68 7.86
C THR A 387 2.04 -6.75 7.01
N LEU A 388 3.15 -6.44 6.36
CA LEU A 388 3.88 -7.36 5.46
C LEU A 388 4.36 -8.62 6.22
N ASN A 389 4.67 -8.46 7.50
CA ASN A 389 5.15 -9.53 8.37
C ASN A 389 4.09 -10.61 8.61
N LEU A 390 2.80 -10.26 8.47
CA LEU A 390 1.69 -11.20 8.56
C LEU A 390 1.66 -12.16 7.37
N ASP A 391 2.04 -11.70 6.17
CA ASP A 391 2.12 -12.53 4.97
C ASP A 391 3.26 -13.56 5.08
N ILE A 392 4.37 -13.20 5.75
CA ILE A 392 5.47 -14.13 6.05
C ILE A 392 5.01 -15.24 7.00
N LEU A 393 4.23 -14.91 8.03
CA LEU A 393 3.64 -15.90 8.93
C LEU A 393 2.67 -16.80 8.18
N GLU A 394 1.76 -16.21 7.39
CA GLU A 394 0.75 -16.95 6.62
C GLU A 394 1.40 -17.97 5.67
N VAL A 395 2.35 -17.54 4.83
CA VAL A 395 3.00 -18.44 3.87
C VAL A 395 3.76 -19.57 4.58
N SER A 396 4.35 -19.29 5.74
CA SER A 396 5.04 -20.28 6.57
C SER A 396 4.08 -21.31 7.15
N PHE A 397 2.89 -20.90 7.56
CA PHE A 397 1.85 -21.82 8.05
C PHE A 397 1.32 -22.70 6.91
N ARG A 398 1.05 -22.13 5.73
CA ARG A 398 0.57 -22.90 4.58
C ARG A 398 1.60 -23.90 4.05
N ASN A 399 2.88 -23.61 4.24
CA ASN A 399 3.99 -24.49 3.84
C ASN A 399 4.63 -25.23 5.02
N LEU A 400 3.96 -25.31 6.18
CA LEU A 400 4.53 -25.82 7.44
C LEU A 400 5.31 -27.14 7.27
N LYS A 401 4.67 -28.15 6.66
CA LYS A 401 5.27 -29.47 6.42
C LYS A 401 6.31 -29.43 5.31
N ARG A 402 6.01 -28.75 4.21
CA ARG A 402 6.90 -28.62 3.04
C ARG A 402 8.25 -28.02 3.44
N TRP A 403 8.23 -27.03 4.32
CA TRP A 403 9.40 -26.30 4.77
C TRP A 403 9.94 -26.77 6.12
N LYS A 404 9.40 -27.85 6.71
CA LYS A 404 9.87 -28.42 7.98
C LYS A 404 10.06 -27.35 9.07
N ILE A 405 9.07 -26.47 9.21
CA ILE A 405 9.16 -25.27 10.05
C ILE A 405 9.38 -25.65 11.52
N ILE A 406 8.62 -26.63 12.01
CA ILE A 406 8.69 -27.07 13.42
C ILE A 406 9.96 -27.89 13.66
N GLU A 407 10.37 -28.68 12.68
CA GLU A 407 11.50 -29.59 12.77
C GLU A 407 12.85 -28.88 12.63
N THR A 408 12.85 -27.63 12.15
CA THR A 408 14.06 -26.83 11.97
C THR A 408 14.08 -25.68 12.99
N PRO A 409 14.86 -25.77 14.10
CA PRO A 409 14.79 -24.81 15.21
C PRO A 409 14.94 -23.34 14.79
N GLN A 410 15.80 -23.04 13.82
CA GLN A 410 16.05 -21.67 13.37
C GLN A 410 14.86 -21.08 12.60
N ARG A 411 14.09 -21.92 11.90
CA ARG A 411 12.86 -21.50 11.21
C ARG A 411 11.77 -21.16 12.22
N LEU A 412 11.61 -22.02 13.22
CA LEU A 412 10.68 -21.78 14.32
C LEU A 412 11.04 -20.52 15.11
N GLU A 413 12.32 -20.32 15.46
CA GLU A 413 12.79 -19.10 16.14
C GLU A 413 12.46 -17.83 15.34
N THR A 414 12.64 -17.89 14.01
CA THR A 414 12.32 -16.76 13.12
C THR A 414 10.84 -16.40 13.23
N LEU A 415 9.93 -17.38 13.23
CA LEU A 415 8.49 -17.13 13.40
C LEU A 415 8.15 -16.62 14.80
N HIS A 416 8.74 -17.18 15.86
CA HIS A 416 8.53 -16.70 17.24
C HIS A 416 8.88 -15.23 17.39
N ARG A 417 9.97 -14.78 16.77
CA ARG A 417 10.38 -13.37 16.76
C ARG A 417 9.41 -12.47 16.01
N ILE A 418 8.87 -12.91 14.87
CA ILE A 418 7.83 -12.14 14.15
C ILE A 418 6.55 -12.06 14.99
N ILE A 419 6.14 -13.15 15.65
CA ILE A 419 4.98 -13.16 16.55
C ILE A 419 5.18 -12.20 17.73
N ALA A 420 6.37 -12.20 18.35
CA ALA A 420 6.71 -11.27 19.43
C ALA A 420 6.70 -9.81 18.96
N PHE A 421 7.14 -9.53 17.73
CA PHE A 421 6.99 -8.21 17.10
C PHE A 421 5.51 -7.80 16.99
N GLN A 422 4.64 -8.69 16.49
CA GLN A 422 3.20 -8.44 16.40
C GLN A 422 2.53 -8.23 17.76
N GLN A 423 2.97 -8.99 18.79
CA GLN A 423 2.51 -8.81 20.17
C GLN A 423 2.78 -7.38 20.66
N LYS A 424 4.02 -6.89 20.56
CA LYS A 424 4.40 -5.53 21.00
C LYS A 424 3.62 -4.45 20.25
N LEU A 425 3.38 -4.67 18.96
CA LEU A 425 2.58 -3.76 18.12
C LEU A 425 1.14 -3.62 18.63
N VAL A 426 0.49 -4.72 19.03
CA VAL A 426 -0.89 -4.66 19.54
C VAL A 426 -0.98 -4.21 21.00
N GLU A 427 0.00 -4.55 21.83
CA GLU A 427 0.04 -4.13 23.24
C GLU A 427 0.25 -2.62 23.39
N SER A 428 1.09 -2.04 22.53
CA SER A 428 1.28 -0.58 22.45
C SER A 428 0.10 0.17 21.81
N GLY A 429 -0.81 -0.55 21.15
CA GLY A 429 -1.87 0.04 20.33
C GLY A 429 -1.39 0.63 19.00
N ALA A 430 -0.11 0.44 18.64
CA ALA A 430 0.46 0.99 17.42
C ALA A 430 -0.18 0.41 16.14
N PHE A 431 -0.73 -0.80 16.18
CA PHE A 431 -1.40 -1.44 15.03
C PHE A 431 -2.62 -0.68 14.50
N LYS A 432 -3.23 0.19 15.32
CA LYS A 432 -4.36 1.04 14.89
C LYS A 432 -3.95 2.47 14.54
N ASN A 433 -2.66 2.79 14.62
CA ASN A 433 -2.14 4.12 14.34
C ASN A 433 -1.64 4.18 12.88
N PRO A 434 -2.26 5.02 12.01
CA PRO A 434 -1.84 5.16 10.60
C PRO A 434 -0.36 5.51 10.40
N ARG A 435 0.28 6.12 11.41
CA ARG A 435 1.72 6.44 11.40
C ARG A 435 2.58 5.18 11.41
N SER A 436 2.13 4.11 12.06
CA SER A 436 2.85 2.83 12.19
C SER A 436 2.99 2.07 10.88
N HIS A 437 2.17 2.40 9.88
CA HIS A 437 2.11 1.71 8.59
C HIS A 437 2.68 2.60 7.49
N ILE A 438 3.47 2.01 6.60
CA ILE A 438 4.21 2.69 5.53
C ILE A 438 3.53 2.47 4.17
N TYR A 439 2.93 1.30 3.97
CA TYR A 439 2.29 0.90 2.72
C TYR A 439 0.81 0.59 2.89
N TYR A 440 0.35 0.31 4.11
CA TYR A 440 -1.01 -0.16 4.36
C TYR A 440 -1.76 0.75 5.33
N LEU A 441 -3.09 0.61 5.36
CA LEU A 441 -3.93 1.22 6.38
C LEU A 441 -4.08 0.25 7.57
N PRO A 442 -4.36 0.76 8.79
CA PRO A 442 -4.66 -0.10 9.95
C PRO A 442 -5.79 -1.13 9.71
N GLU A 443 -6.76 -0.79 8.87
CA GLU A 443 -7.88 -1.65 8.50
C GLU A 443 -7.41 -2.86 7.69
N LEU A 444 -6.40 -2.66 6.84
CA LEU A 444 -5.75 -3.73 6.09
C LEU A 444 -4.95 -4.64 7.00
N TYR A 445 -4.24 -4.09 7.98
CA TYR A 445 -3.60 -4.89 9.03
C TYR A 445 -4.62 -5.81 9.70
N SER A 446 -5.79 -5.29 10.06
CA SER A 446 -6.85 -6.07 10.70
C SER A 446 -7.36 -7.21 9.81
N ALA A 447 -7.58 -6.94 8.51
CA ALA A 447 -8.00 -7.95 7.55
C ALA A 447 -6.92 -9.01 7.29
N TYR A 448 -5.65 -8.60 7.19
CA TYR A 448 -4.52 -9.50 6.92
C TYR A 448 -4.17 -10.33 8.15
N PHE A 449 -4.31 -9.77 9.36
CA PHE A 449 -4.19 -10.54 10.58
C PHE A 449 -5.28 -11.61 10.62
N GLY A 450 -6.51 -11.28 10.20
CA GLY A 450 -7.57 -12.28 9.98
C GLY A 450 -7.13 -13.41 9.05
N ARG A 451 -6.63 -13.09 7.84
CA ARG A 451 -6.11 -14.08 6.87
C ARG A 451 -5.03 -14.98 7.49
N CYS A 452 -4.05 -14.38 8.15
CA CYS A 452 -2.96 -15.07 8.83
C CYS A 452 -3.45 -15.97 9.98
N TYR A 453 -4.37 -15.46 10.82
CA TYR A 453 -5.00 -16.21 11.91
C TYR A 453 -5.77 -17.42 11.38
N ALA A 454 -6.52 -17.26 10.29
CA ALA A 454 -7.24 -18.36 9.66
C ALA A 454 -6.29 -19.47 9.16
N ALA A 455 -5.13 -19.10 8.61
CA ALA A 455 -4.09 -20.07 8.24
C ALA A 455 -3.47 -20.76 9.47
N PHE A 456 -3.26 -20.04 10.57
CA PHE A 456 -2.74 -20.57 11.83
C PHE A 456 -3.69 -21.59 12.48
N VAL A 457 -4.98 -21.25 12.62
CA VAL A 457 -5.96 -22.14 13.28
C VAL A 457 -6.30 -23.38 12.44
N ALA A 458 -6.03 -23.35 11.13
CA ALA A 458 -6.14 -24.52 10.25
C ALA A 458 -5.00 -25.55 10.48
N LEU A 459 -3.93 -25.19 11.21
CA LEU A 459 -2.86 -26.12 11.55
C LEU A 459 -3.31 -27.16 12.59
N PRO A 460 -2.65 -28.34 12.67
CA PRO A 460 -2.87 -29.26 13.78
C PRO A 460 -2.64 -28.60 15.14
N LEU A 461 -3.43 -28.95 16.16
CA LEU A 461 -3.34 -28.34 17.51
C LEU A 461 -1.93 -28.44 18.12
N THR A 462 -1.20 -29.52 17.85
CA THR A 462 0.18 -29.69 18.30
C THR A 462 1.12 -28.66 17.65
N ALA A 463 0.94 -28.40 16.35
CA ALA A 463 1.70 -27.37 15.64
C ALA A 463 1.38 -25.97 16.17
N GLN A 464 0.11 -25.67 16.42
CA GLN A 464 -0.31 -24.39 17.01
C GLN A 464 0.39 -24.14 18.35
N ARG A 465 0.42 -25.13 19.24
CA ARG A 465 1.08 -25.03 20.57
C ARG A 465 2.59 -24.84 20.49
N ILE A 466 3.24 -25.38 19.46
CA ILE A 466 4.70 -25.22 19.26
C ILE A 466 5.02 -23.83 18.71
N ILE A 467 4.21 -23.35 17.77
CA ILE A 467 4.39 -22.05 17.12
C ILE A 467 4.01 -20.90 18.06
N ASP A 468 2.95 -21.07 18.86
CA ASP A 468 2.44 -20.05 19.77
C ASP A 468 2.24 -20.63 21.18
N PRO A 469 3.33 -20.92 21.91
CA PRO A 469 3.25 -21.55 23.24
C PRO A 469 2.61 -20.66 24.30
N HIS A 470 2.55 -19.34 24.06
CA HIS A 470 2.01 -18.36 24.99
C HIS A 470 0.61 -17.84 24.59
N ASN A 471 -0.01 -18.43 23.57
CA ASN A 471 -1.34 -18.07 23.10
C ASN A 471 -1.45 -16.58 22.70
N LEU A 472 -0.39 -16.03 22.10
CA LEU A 472 -0.29 -14.65 21.65
C LEU A 472 -1.25 -14.35 20.49
N PHE A 473 -1.56 -15.32 19.62
CA PHE A 473 -2.56 -15.13 18.57
C PHE A 473 -3.95 -14.85 19.15
N ALA A 474 -4.30 -15.44 20.31
CA ALA A 474 -5.55 -15.14 20.99
C ALA A 474 -5.59 -13.70 21.54
N LEU A 475 -4.47 -13.22 22.10
CA LEU A 475 -4.31 -11.83 22.53
C LEU A 475 -4.45 -10.86 21.34
N ILE A 476 -3.71 -11.09 20.27
CA ILE A 476 -3.74 -10.24 19.06
C ILE A 476 -5.15 -10.25 18.46
N ARG A 477 -5.79 -11.42 18.35
CA ARG A 477 -7.18 -11.56 17.92
C ARG A 477 -8.14 -10.73 18.75
N ALA A 478 -8.04 -10.77 20.08
CA ALA A 478 -8.91 -9.99 20.95
C ALA A 478 -8.74 -8.47 20.72
N ARG A 479 -7.50 -7.99 20.54
CA ARG A 479 -7.21 -6.58 20.27
C ARG A 479 -7.73 -6.12 18.90
N VAL A 480 -7.49 -6.92 17.86
CA VAL A 480 -7.96 -6.62 16.50
C VAL A 480 -9.49 -6.66 16.44
N LEU A 481 -10.15 -7.64 17.07
CA LEU A 481 -11.61 -7.68 17.14
C LEU A 481 -12.19 -6.49 17.89
N GLY A 482 -11.57 -6.07 19.00
CA GLY A 482 -11.98 -4.87 19.73
C GLY A 482 -11.94 -3.64 18.82
N TYR A 483 -10.82 -3.43 18.11
CA TYR A 483 -10.71 -2.33 17.15
C TYR A 483 -11.80 -2.38 16.08
N VAL A 484 -11.99 -3.54 15.43
CA VAL A 484 -12.95 -3.65 14.33
C VAL A 484 -14.39 -3.46 14.81
N LYS A 485 -14.76 -4.03 15.97
CA LYS A 485 -16.13 -3.98 16.49
C LYS A 485 -16.49 -2.65 17.13
N ASP A 486 -15.57 -2.05 17.86
CA ASP A 486 -15.87 -0.92 18.72
C ASP A 486 -15.48 0.42 18.08
N GLU A 487 -14.51 0.41 17.14
CA GLU A 487 -14.03 1.62 16.46
C GLU A 487 -14.36 1.62 14.97
N LEU A 488 -14.08 0.56 14.21
CA LEU A 488 -14.25 0.61 12.75
C LEU A 488 -15.72 0.58 12.30
N ILE A 489 -16.48 -0.44 12.70
CA ILE A 489 -17.86 -0.63 12.22
C ILE A 489 -18.89 0.31 12.88
N THR A 490 -18.47 1.08 13.89
CA THR A 490 -19.28 2.09 14.60
C THR A 490 -19.19 3.47 13.94
N HIS A 491 -18.36 3.63 12.91
CA HIS A 491 -18.17 4.86 12.16
C HIS A 491 -18.53 4.69 10.68
N GLU A 492 -18.65 5.80 9.95
CA GLU A 492 -18.93 5.77 8.52
C GLU A 492 -17.82 5.03 7.76
N MET A 493 -18.22 4.02 6.99
CA MET A 493 -17.34 3.20 6.14
C MET A 493 -17.69 3.42 4.67
N ASN A 494 -16.69 3.41 3.80
CA ASN A 494 -16.93 3.15 2.37
C ASN A 494 -16.92 1.63 2.07
N PRO A 495 -17.26 1.18 0.85
CA PRO A 495 -17.34 -0.25 0.53
C PRO A 495 -16.02 -1.02 0.69
N PHE A 496 -14.87 -0.35 0.54
CA PHE A 496 -13.58 -0.97 0.75
C PHE A 496 -13.30 -1.15 2.24
N ASP A 497 -13.51 -0.12 3.07
CA ASP A 497 -13.41 -0.22 4.54
C ASP A 497 -14.31 -1.33 5.07
N ALA A 498 -15.56 -1.39 4.56
CA ALA A 498 -16.53 -2.41 4.94
C ALA A 498 -16.08 -3.83 4.54
N ALA A 499 -15.46 -3.99 3.37
CA ALA A 499 -14.89 -5.28 2.96
C ALA A 499 -13.76 -5.71 3.90
N LEU A 500 -12.85 -4.80 4.28
CA LEU A 500 -11.76 -5.07 5.23
C LEU A 500 -12.29 -5.44 6.61
N ALA A 501 -13.25 -4.68 7.13
CA ALA A 501 -13.91 -4.97 8.40
C ALA A 501 -14.55 -6.36 8.39
N LEU A 502 -15.30 -6.68 7.34
CA LEU A 502 -15.99 -7.96 7.21
C LEU A 502 -15.03 -9.13 7.05
N MET A 503 -13.93 -8.96 6.30
CA MET A 503 -12.86 -9.96 6.23
C MET A 503 -12.26 -10.24 7.60
N ALA A 504 -11.92 -9.19 8.36
CA ALA A 504 -11.38 -9.33 9.71
C ALA A 504 -12.38 -10.06 10.63
N LEU A 505 -13.64 -9.61 10.68
CA LEU A 505 -14.68 -10.23 11.50
C LEU A 505 -14.91 -11.71 11.14
N ALA A 506 -15.00 -12.04 9.86
CA ALA A 506 -15.28 -13.39 9.41
C ALA A 506 -14.11 -14.36 9.64
N HIS A 507 -12.88 -13.93 9.35
CA HIS A 507 -11.69 -14.75 9.58
C HIS A 507 -11.36 -14.93 11.06
N LEU A 508 -11.62 -13.91 11.88
CA LEU A 508 -11.40 -13.95 13.31
C LEU A 508 -12.57 -14.58 14.08
N ASP A 509 -13.49 -15.29 13.41
CA ASP A 509 -14.55 -16.05 14.07
C ASP A 509 -15.41 -15.15 14.99
N ALA A 510 -15.75 -13.95 14.52
CA ALA A 510 -16.70 -13.07 15.23
C ALA A 510 -18.14 -13.56 15.05
N GLU A 511 -19.01 -13.13 15.96
CA GLU A 511 -20.44 -13.41 15.91
C GLU A 511 -21.07 -12.85 14.62
N PRO A 512 -21.85 -13.62 13.84
CA PRO A 512 -22.44 -13.14 12.58
C PRO A 512 -23.28 -11.87 12.72
N SER A 513 -23.86 -11.61 13.89
CA SER A 513 -24.62 -10.39 14.17
C SER A 513 -23.78 -9.11 13.99
N SER A 514 -22.47 -9.16 14.24
CA SER A 514 -21.58 -8.01 14.05
C SER A 514 -21.27 -7.71 12.58
N PHE A 515 -21.65 -8.57 11.63
CA PHE A 515 -21.38 -8.34 10.20
C PHE A 515 -22.32 -7.28 9.59
N THR A 516 -23.45 -6.99 10.26
CA THR A 516 -24.55 -6.16 9.76
C THR A 516 -24.09 -4.80 9.19
N PRO A 517 -23.27 -3.98 9.88
CA PRO A 517 -22.86 -2.68 9.37
C PRO A 517 -22.09 -2.77 8.05
N ALA A 518 -21.14 -3.70 7.98
CA ALA A 518 -20.31 -3.90 6.79
C ALA A 518 -21.11 -4.46 5.61
N LEU A 519 -21.94 -5.48 5.84
CA LEU A 519 -22.83 -6.06 4.83
C LEU A 519 -23.76 -4.99 4.25
N HIS A 520 -24.34 -4.16 5.10
CA HIS A 520 -25.25 -3.10 4.69
C HIS A 520 -24.53 -2.05 3.83
N CYS A 521 -23.35 -1.59 4.25
CA CYS A 521 -22.54 -0.65 3.46
C CYS A 521 -22.24 -1.20 2.06
N ILE A 522 -21.75 -2.44 1.97
CA ILE A 522 -21.43 -3.10 0.70
C ILE A 522 -22.67 -3.18 -0.21
N VAL A 523 -23.79 -3.70 0.31
CA VAL A 523 -25.00 -3.90 -0.49
C VAL A 523 -25.62 -2.58 -0.95
N GLN A 524 -25.64 -1.55 -0.10
CA GLN A 524 -26.24 -0.25 -0.45
C GLN A 524 -25.45 0.51 -1.53
N HIS A 525 -24.13 0.36 -1.56
CA HIS A 525 -23.29 1.08 -2.51
C HIS A 525 -23.06 0.31 -3.82
N LEU A 526 -23.65 -0.88 -3.98
CA LEU A 526 -23.56 -1.64 -5.21
C LEU A 526 -24.01 -0.81 -6.42
N GLY A 527 -23.11 -0.60 -7.38
CA GLY A 527 -23.33 0.16 -8.60
C GLY A 527 -22.68 1.53 -8.61
N GLU A 528 -22.07 1.98 -7.51
CA GLU A 528 -21.45 3.32 -7.45
C GLU A 528 -20.28 3.52 -8.44
N GLY A 529 -19.67 2.44 -8.93
CA GLY A 529 -18.61 2.47 -9.93
C GLY A 529 -19.11 2.69 -11.37
N GLY A 530 -20.43 2.71 -11.58
CA GLY A 530 -21.05 2.95 -12.89
C GLY A 530 -20.58 1.97 -13.96
N ARG A 531 -20.07 2.50 -15.08
CA ARG A 531 -19.60 1.68 -16.21
C ARG A 531 -18.26 0.97 -15.95
N LYS A 532 -17.51 1.39 -14.93
CA LYS A 532 -16.17 0.86 -14.64
C LYS A 532 -16.22 -0.42 -13.83
N GLY A 533 -17.23 -0.61 -12.99
CA GLY A 533 -17.38 -1.80 -12.15
C GLY A 533 -18.48 -1.63 -11.10
N PRO A 534 -18.72 -2.66 -10.27
CA PRO A 534 -19.70 -2.61 -9.19
C PRO A 534 -19.41 -1.52 -8.14
N TYR A 535 -18.14 -1.20 -7.90
CA TYR A 535 -17.69 -0.21 -6.91
C TYR A 535 -16.69 0.76 -7.51
N LYS A 536 -16.46 1.89 -6.83
CA LYS A 536 -15.36 2.81 -7.16
C LYS A 536 -14.01 2.19 -6.81
N ALA A 537 -12.96 2.86 -7.23
CA ALA A 537 -11.60 2.56 -6.80
C ALA A 537 -11.32 3.25 -5.46
N TYR A 538 -10.83 2.48 -4.49
CA TYR A 538 -10.36 2.98 -3.19
C TYR A 538 -8.91 2.59 -2.97
N GLU A 539 -8.23 3.35 -2.10
CA GLU A 539 -6.86 3.11 -1.65
C GLU A 539 -6.75 1.75 -0.96
N TRP A 540 -6.02 0.86 -1.61
CA TRP A 540 -5.57 -0.41 -1.04
C TRP A 540 -4.12 -0.30 -0.52
N ASN A 541 -3.25 0.44 -1.19
CA ASN A 541 -1.89 0.64 -0.71
C ASN A 541 -1.51 2.13 -0.81
N LYS A 542 -0.73 2.58 0.18
CA LYS A 542 -0.36 3.96 0.46
C LYS A 542 1.14 4.11 0.63
N MET A 543 1.93 4.05 -0.44
CA MET A 543 3.39 4.22 -0.33
C MET A 543 3.75 5.65 0.13
N LYS A 544 4.25 5.83 1.36
CA LYS A 544 4.55 7.17 1.94
C LYS A 544 5.59 7.98 1.17
N THR A 545 6.58 7.33 0.57
CA THR A 545 7.65 7.95 -0.23
C THR A 545 7.45 7.67 -1.72
N PRO A 546 7.71 8.63 -2.63
CA PRO A 546 8.21 10.00 -2.42
C PRO A 546 7.10 11.03 -2.08
N THR A 547 5.84 10.71 -2.37
CA THR A 547 4.64 11.42 -1.90
C THR A 547 3.49 10.44 -2.01
N ARG A 548 2.80 10.16 -0.89
CA ARG A 548 1.71 9.17 -0.76
C ARG A 548 1.16 8.67 -2.10
N ILE A 549 1.62 7.51 -2.55
CA ILE A 549 1.13 6.89 -3.80
C ILE A 549 -0.06 6.03 -3.42
N LEU A 550 -1.24 6.42 -3.91
CA LEU A 550 -2.45 5.63 -3.77
C LEU A 550 -2.46 4.55 -4.83
N VAL A 551 -2.68 3.31 -4.43
CA VAL A 551 -2.83 2.16 -5.31
C VAL A 551 -4.19 1.53 -5.06
N GLY A 552 -4.92 1.19 -6.12
CA GLY A 552 -6.25 0.59 -6.04
C GLY A 552 -6.90 0.41 -7.40
N GLY A 553 -8.20 0.19 -7.43
CA GLY A 553 -8.96 0.03 -8.67
C GLY A 553 -10.37 -0.50 -8.42
N PRO A 554 -11.30 -0.31 -9.38
CA PRO A 554 -12.64 -0.91 -9.27
C PRO A 554 -12.58 -2.44 -9.14
N GLU A 555 -11.64 -3.07 -9.82
CA GLU A 555 -11.35 -4.50 -9.71
C GLU A 555 -10.81 -4.88 -8.34
N VAL A 556 -9.90 -4.08 -7.76
CA VAL A 556 -9.38 -4.30 -6.40
C VAL A 556 -10.52 -4.28 -5.40
N THR A 557 -11.35 -3.23 -5.40
CA THR A 557 -12.50 -3.16 -4.48
C THR A 557 -13.47 -4.32 -4.70
N SER A 558 -13.70 -4.74 -5.95
CA SER A 558 -14.53 -5.91 -6.25
C SER A 558 -13.94 -7.21 -5.69
N ALA A 559 -12.62 -7.37 -5.75
CA ALA A 559 -11.92 -8.55 -5.22
C ALA A 559 -12.03 -8.65 -3.70
N PHE A 560 -11.79 -7.54 -2.98
CA PHE A 560 -11.95 -7.51 -1.53
C PHE A 560 -13.40 -7.74 -1.09
N VAL A 561 -14.37 -7.12 -1.77
CA VAL A 561 -15.80 -7.37 -1.51
C VAL A 561 -16.16 -8.84 -1.77
N LEU A 562 -15.63 -9.43 -2.85
CA LEU A 562 -15.86 -10.85 -3.18
C LEU A 562 -15.34 -11.77 -2.07
N ILE A 563 -14.10 -11.57 -1.60
CA ILE A 563 -13.52 -12.34 -0.51
C ILE A 563 -14.37 -12.18 0.76
N ALA A 564 -14.63 -10.93 1.16
CA ALA A 564 -15.38 -10.59 2.36
C ALA A 564 -16.76 -11.27 2.41
N LEU A 565 -17.52 -11.18 1.32
CA LEU A 565 -18.86 -11.75 1.24
C LEU A 565 -18.85 -13.28 1.14
N ALA A 566 -17.89 -13.88 0.45
CA ALA A 566 -17.76 -15.34 0.40
C ALA A 566 -17.50 -15.91 1.81
N LEU A 567 -16.63 -15.26 2.59
CA LEU A 567 -16.35 -15.62 3.99
C LEU A 567 -17.59 -15.42 4.88
N ALA A 568 -18.22 -14.24 4.81
CA ALA A 568 -19.42 -13.94 5.59
C ALA A 568 -20.54 -14.93 5.30
N ARG A 569 -20.78 -15.25 4.02
CA ARG A 569 -21.77 -16.25 3.60
C ARG A 569 -21.49 -17.62 4.23
N LYS A 570 -20.25 -18.09 4.16
CA LYS A 570 -19.86 -19.39 4.75
C LYS A 570 -20.12 -19.41 6.26
N ARG A 571 -19.80 -18.32 6.96
CA ARG A 571 -20.02 -18.15 8.39
C ARG A 571 -21.50 -18.10 8.77
N MET A 572 -22.31 -17.40 7.97
CA MET A 572 -23.76 -17.28 8.19
C MET A 572 -24.53 -18.55 7.83
N ALA A 573 -24.01 -19.39 6.93
CA ALA A 573 -24.64 -20.67 6.56
C ALA A 573 -24.27 -21.82 7.52
N GLY A 574 -23.20 -21.67 8.30
CA GLY A 574 -22.77 -22.63 9.32
C GLY A 574 -23.22 -22.27 10.74
N ALA A 575 -23.82 -21.09 10.93
CA ALA A 575 -24.51 -20.65 12.14
C ALA A 575 -26.00 -20.96 12.02
#